data_AF-A0AAV7I0A9-F1
#
_entry.id   AF-A0AAV7I0A9-F1
#
_cell.length_a   1.000
_cell.length_b   1.000
_cell.length_c   1.000
_cell.angle_alpha   90.00
_cell.angle_beta   90.00
_cell.angle_gamma   90.00
#
_symmetry.space_group_name_H-M   'P 1'
#
loop_
_entity.id
_entity.type
_entity.pdbx_description
1 polymer ?
#
loop_
_entity_poly.entity_id
_entity_poly.type
_entity_poly.pdbx_seq_one_letter_code
_entity_poly.pdbx_strand_id
1 'polypeptide(L)'
;MLFNNEGFMNAAVNSQLIDELKKKVKIQDSSTNAVDATTCLIFRTLDLCRKYREQFTEVLLVEISCKPQLTRIDLLFECFQQKLPTTEVISNKQSFEIHSIEDETPIPLSESNFWNNSENVKLLQAYLIKHLEKWIPTLVRQHEKLKIFLNSMPNSAAHDMNDECIAHIQSATKNKYTEIKITYADCDLLVMVMYFWKNFEINGLKKLWMEYKCGRSTKIIPVEILVQNYNQSFRQVLPAMHFLTGLFYTSKIGTKLKAIEANSLKYLENFATDVQQWDLGDILKAAETYIVRVLYKKKTCETFNKLRVSLFKSGKITVITELPPCSEEITYHI
;
A
#
# COMPACT_ATOMS: atom_id res chain seq x y z
N MET A 1 -23.17 -1.68 -7.67
CA MET A 1 -23.31 -3.14 -7.83
C MET A 1 -22.04 -3.82 -7.35
N LEU A 2 -22.10 -5.06 -6.86
CA LEU A 2 -20.92 -5.84 -6.45
C LEU A 2 -20.15 -6.38 -7.66
N PHE A 3 -20.88 -6.66 -8.74
CA PHE A 3 -20.36 -7.17 -10.00
C PHE A 3 -20.50 -6.11 -11.11
N ASN A 4 -19.63 -6.17 -12.11
CA ASN A 4 -19.75 -5.43 -13.35
C ASN A 4 -20.78 -6.12 -14.27
N ASN A 5 -21.08 -5.50 -15.42
CA ASN A 5 -22.06 -6.04 -16.38
C ASN A 5 -21.66 -7.40 -16.98
N GLU A 6 -20.42 -7.83 -16.77
CA GLU A 6 -19.85 -9.10 -17.22
C GLU A 6 -19.86 -10.17 -16.11
N GLY A 7 -20.40 -9.86 -14.93
CA GLY A 7 -20.49 -10.80 -13.80
C GLY A 7 -19.22 -10.90 -12.94
N PHE A 8 -18.19 -10.10 -13.22
CA PHE A 8 -16.96 -10.03 -12.42
C PHE A 8 -17.08 -9.05 -11.27
N MET A 9 -16.44 -9.31 -10.13
CA MET A 9 -16.40 -8.34 -9.04
C MET A 9 -15.64 -7.08 -9.45
N ASN A 10 -16.15 -5.91 -9.05
CA ASN A 10 -15.51 -4.64 -9.39
C ASN A 10 -14.08 -4.55 -8.83
N ALA A 11 -13.14 -4.08 -9.64
CA ALA A 11 -11.78 -3.76 -9.21
C ALA A 11 -11.79 -2.65 -8.14
N ALA A 12 -10.91 -2.76 -7.13
CA ALA A 12 -10.81 -1.77 -6.06
C ALA A 12 -10.04 -0.53 -6.57
N VAL A 13 -10.75 0.54 -6.93
CA VAL A 13 -10.09 1.73 -7.52
C VAL A 13 -9.39 2.63 -6.48
N ASN A 14 -9.77 2.56 -5.20
CA ASN A 14 -9.10 3.27 -4.09
C ASN A 14 -9.49 2.63 -2.75
N SER A 15 -8.53 2.24 -1.92
CA SER A 15 -8.82 1.70 -0.58
C SER A 15 -9.22 2.82 0.38
N GLN A 16 -10.45 2.75 0.91
CA GLN A 16 -10.96 3.67 1.95
C GLN A 16 -10.47 3.30 3.36
N LEU A 17 -9.61 2.28 3.48
CA LEU A 17 -9.23 1.70 4.77
C LEU A 17 -8.59 2.73 5.70
N ILE A 18 -7.69 3.58 5.17
CA ILE A 18 -7.07 4.67 5.94
C ILE A 18 -8.12 5.55 6.60
N ASP A 19 -9.11 6.00 5.84
CA ASP A 19 -10.12 6.93 6.36
C ASP A 19 -11.02 6.24 7.39
N GLU A 20 -11.38 4.97 7.19
CA GLU A 20 -12.16 4.20 8.16
C GLU A 20 -11.39 3.94 9.46
N LEU A 21 -10.09 3.65 9.36
CA LEU A 21 -9.24 3.46 10.54
C LEU A 21 -9.13 4.75 11.35
N LYS A 22 -9.03 5.90 10.66
CA LYS A 22 -8.93 7.23 11.27
C LYS A 22 -10.19 7.69 11.98
N LYS A 23 -11.39 7.30 11.53
CA LYS A 23 -12.66 7.71 12.17
C LYS A 23 -12.75 7.33 13.65
N LYS A 24 -12.04 6.28 14.08
CA LYS A 24 -12.00 5.83 15.47
C LYS A 24 -10.90 6.50 16.30
N VAL A 25 -10.11 7.38 15.70
CA VAL A 25 -8.94 8.01 16.34
C VAL A 25 -9.15 9.51 16.45
N LYS A 26 -9.04 10.05 17.67
CA LYS A 26 -8.92 11.49 17.90
C LYS A 26 -7.49 11.91 17.58
N ILE A 27 -7.21 12.23 16.32
CA ILE A 27 -5.93 12.80 15.94
C ILE A 27 -5.97 14.29 16.35
N GLN A 28 -5.24 14.65 17.39
CA GLN A 28 -4.87 16.04 17.59
C GLN A 28 -3.82 16.39 16.53
N ASP A 29 -3.92 17.56 15.91
CA ASP A 29 -2.92 18.04 14.96
C ASP A 29 -1.57 18.17 15.68
N SER A 30 -0.78 17.11 15.67
CA SER A 30 0.59 17.14 16.14
C SER A 30 1.41 17.86 15.07
N SER A 31 1.88 19.06 15.39
CA SER A 31 2.76 19.83 14.51
C SER A 31 4.03 19.02 14.21
N THR A 32 4.26 18.73 12.93
CA THR A 32 5.35 17.88 12.42
C THR A 32 6.69 18.61 12.28
N ASN A 33 6.96 19.64 13.09
CA ASN A 33 7.99 20.62 12.73
C ASN A 33 9.36 20.41 13.39
N ALA A 34 9.50 19.49 14.34
CA ALA A 34 10.81 19.14 14.90
C ALA A 34 11.29 17.82 14.30
N VAL A 35 12.38 17.89 13.51
CA VAL A 35 13.09 16.72 12.98
C VAL A 35 14.37 16.58 13.82
N ASP A 36 14.44 15.52 14.60
CA ASP A 36 15.57 15.23 15.47
C ASP A 36 16.65 14.41 14.72
N ALA A 37 17.86 14.35 15.28
CA ALA A 37 18.97 13.57 14.69
C ALA A 37 18.68 12.05 14.55
N THR A 38 17.64 11.57 15.25
CA THR A 38 17.17 10.19 15.25
C THR A 38 16.03 9.94 14.27
N THR A 39 15.72 10.90 13.40
CA THR A 39 14.69 10.76 12.35
C THR A 39 15.29 10.20 11.06
N CYS A 40 14.59 9.25 10.42
CA CYS A 40 14.87 8.74 9.08
C CYS A 40 13.75 9.17 8.12
N LEU A 41 14.12 9.70 6.95
CA LEU A 41 13.17 10.00 5.88
C LEU A 41 13.22 8.92 4.82
N ILE A 42 12.06 8.41 4.42
CA ILE A 42 11.91 7.44 3.33
C ILE A 42 11.10 8.10 2.20
N PHE A 43 11.73 8.25 1.04
CA PHE A 43 11.10 8.79 -0.15
C PHE A 43 10.76 7.68 -1.14
N ARG A 44 9.49 7.62 -1.55
CA ARG A 44 9.08 6.91 -2.76
C ARG A 44 9.36 7.82 -3.95
N THR A 45 10.51 7.62 -4.60
CA THR A 45 11.11 8.60 -5.51
C THR A 45 10.20 8.94 -6.69
N LEU A 46 9.56 7.95 -7.30
CA LEU A 46 8.65 8.19 -8.43
C LEU A 46 7.41 9.02 -8.06
N ASP A 47 6.91 8.88 -6.84
CA ASP A 47 5.77 9.69 -6.39
C ASP A 47 6.15 11.16 -6.16
N LEU A 48 7.40 11.40 -5.74
CA LEU A 48 7.98 12.74 -5.66
C LEU A 48 8.19 13.33 -7.06
N CYS A 49 8.73 12.55 -8.00
CA CYS A 49 8.89 12.95 -9.41
C CYS A 49 7.55 13.27 -10.07
N ARG A 50 6.51 12.46 -9.84
CA ARG A 50 5.15 12.74 -10.34
C ARG A 50 4.60 14.07 -9.84
N LYS A 51 4.95 14.48 -8.62
CA LYS A 51 4.43 15.71 -8.02
C LYS A 51 5.23 16.94 -8.44
N TYR A 52 6.55 16.84 -8.45
CA TYR A 52 7.43 18.00 -8.62
C TYR A 52 8.11 18.06 -9.99
N ARG A 53 7.96 17.01 -10.82
CA ARG A 53 8.48 16.94 -12.19
C ARG A 53 9.96 17.33 -12.25
N GLU A 54 10.33 18.30 -13.09
CA GLU A 54 11.68 18.82 -13.26
C GLU A 54 12.26 19.41 -11.97
N GLN A 55 11.41 19.90 -11.06
CA GLN A 55 11.84 20.46 -9.78
C GLN A 55 12.07 19.38 -8.71
N PHE A 56 11.92 18.09 -9.03
CA PHE A 56 12.10 17.01 -8.07
C PHE A 56 13.44 17.10 -7.33
N THR A 57 14.54 17.29 -8.06
CA THR A 57 15.88 17.35 -7.46
C THR A 57 16.01 18.57 -6.56
N GLU A 58 15.54 19.73 -7.00
CA GLU A 58 15.55 20.96 -6.20
C GLU A 58 14.71 20.84 -4.93
N VAL A 59 13.51 20.27 -5.04
CA VAL A 59 12.62 20.05 -3.89
C VAL A 59 13.20 19.05 -2.92
N LEU A 60 13.80 17.96 -3.40
CA LEU A 60 14.50 17.01 -2.56
C LEU A 60 15.67 17.71 -1.83
N LEU A 61 16.47 18.50 -2.54
CA LEU A 61 17.58 19.27 -1.97
C LEU A 61 17.10 20.26 -0.90
N VAL A 62 16.03 21.01 -1.16
CA VAL A 62 15.41 21.93 -0.19
C VAL A 62 14.91 21.16 1.02
N GLU A 63 14.21 20.05 0.81
CA GLU A 63 13.69 19.21 1.89
C GLU A 63 14.78 18.68 2.83
N ILE A 64 15.94 18.33 2.27
CA ILE A 64 17.11 17.87 3.02
C ILE A 64 17.80 19.03 3.71
N SER A 65 18.05 20.13 2.98
CA SER A 65 18.79 21.30 3.47
C SER A 65 18.07 22.00 4.62
N CYS A 66 16.73 22.04 4.59
CA CYS A 66 15.91 22.58 5.67
C CYS A 66 15.90 21.71 6.94
N LYS A 67 16.53 20.52 6.92
CA LYS A 67 16.57 19.57 8.04
C LYS A 67 18.02 19.18 8.38
N PRO A 68 18.83 20.13 8.88
CA PRO A 68 20.27 19.92 9.09
C PRO A 68 20.59 18.85 10.14
N GLN A 69 19.63 18.49 10.99
CA GLN A 69 19.78 17.43 11.98
C GLN A 69 19.64 16.02 11.38
N LEU A 70 19.07 15.90 10.17
CA LEU A 70 18.78 14.60 9.58
C LEU A 70 20.08 13.81 9.31
N THR A 71 20.10 12.56 9.76
CA THR A 71 21.27 11.68 9.58
C THR A 71 21.03 10.51 8.63
N ARG A 72 19.79 10.28 8.18
CA ARG A 72 19.45 9.20 7.23
C ARG A 72 18.31 9.54 6.29
N ILE A 73 18.53 9.25 5.00
CA ILE A 73 17.53 9.28 3.94
C ILE A 73 17.59 7.98 3.15
N ASP A 74 16.43 7.39 2.90
CA ASP A 74 16.26 6.22 2.06
C ASP A 74 15.44 6.62 0.83
N LEU A 75 16.01 6.41 -0.36
CA LEU A 75 15.39 6.71 -1.65
C LEU A 75 14.98 5.40 -2.32
N LEU A 76 13.67 5.17 -2.42
CA LEU A 76 13.08 3.95 -2.96
C LEU A 76 12.63 4.14 -4.40
N PHE A 77 13.08 3.26 -5.28
CA PHE A 77 12.69 3.19 -6.68
C PHE A 77 11.86 1.94 -6.91
N GLU A 78 10.82 2.01 -7.74
CA GLU A 78 9.97 0.85 -8.02
C GLU A 78 10.74 -0.22 -8.82
N CYS A 79 10.75 -1.47 -8.36
CA CYS A 79 11.27 -2.60 -9.13
C CYS A 79 10.29 -3.02 -10.23
N PHE A 80 10.70 -2.91 -11.50
CA PHE A 80 9.90 -3.35 -12.65
C PHE A 80 10.44 -4.65 -13.24
N GLN A 81 9.87 -5.78 -12.85
CA GLN A 81 9.78 -6.93 -13.75
C GLN A 81 8.36 -7.02 -14.30
N GLN A 82 8.19 -7.71 -15.43
CA GLN A 82 6.91 -7.93 -16.11
C GLN A 82 5.84 -8.26 -15.07
N LYS A 83 5.03 -7.26 -14.68
CA LYS A 83 3.75 -7.56 -14.08
C LYS A 83 3.05 -8.41 -15.13
N LEU A 84 2.73 -9.66 -14.80
CA LEU A 84 1.69 -10.38 -15.52
C LEU A 84 0.55 -9.36 -15.72
N PRO A 85 0.00 -9.21 -16.92
CA PRO A 85 -1.01 -8.19 -17.19
C PRO A 85 -2.20 -8.48 -16.28
N THR A 86 -2.20 -7.85 -15.10
CA THR A 86 -3.36 -7.68 -14.26
C THR A 86 -4.35 -7.04 -15.18
N THR A 87 -5.53 -7.65 -15.36
CA THR A 87 -6.71 -7.10 -16.06
C THR A 87 -6.54 -5.61 -16.11
N GLU A 88 -5.94 -5.15 -17.21
CA GLU A 88 -5.75 -3.74 -17.38
C GLU A 88 -7.19 -3.25 -17.25
N VAL A 89 -7.39 -2.17 -16.52
CA VAL A 89 -8.31 -1.21 -17.09
C VAL A 89 -7.71 -1.01 -18.48
N ILE A 90 -8.23 -1.73 -19.49
CA ILE A 90 -7.95 -1.56 -20.90
C ILE A 90 -8.50 -0.17 -21.15
N SER A 91 -7.75 0.81 -20.66
CA SER A 91 -7.78 2.13 -21.18
C SER A 91 -7.23 1.86 -22.56
N ASN A 92 -8.09 1.93 -23.57
CA ASN A 92 -7.71 2.00 -24.98
C ASN A 92 -6.78 3.21 -25.27
N LYS A 93 -6.06 3.73 -24.27
CA LYS A 93 -5.06 4.76 -24.38
C LYS A 93 -3.79 4.09 -24.83
N GLN A 94 -3.48 4.24 -26.12
CA GLN A 94 -2.18 3.93 -26.67
C GLN A 94 -1.08 4.55 -25.79
N SER A 95 -0.32 3.70 -25.10
CA SER A 95 0.97 4.09 -24.53
C SER A 95 1.96 4.26 -25.68
N PHE A 96 2.83 5.25 -25.59
CA PHE A 96 3.97 5.38 -26.49
C PHE A 96 5.22 4.89 -25.78
N GLU A 97 6.21 4.45 -26.53
CA GLU A 97 7.50 4.04 -26.01
C GLU A 97 8.53 5.12 -26.30
N ILE A 98 9.33 5.46 -25.30
CA ILE A 98 10.51 6.29 -25.43
C ILE A 98 11.72 5.35 -25.39
N HIS A 99 12.71 5.61 -26.26
CA HIS A 99 13.91 4.78 -26.32
C HIS A 99 15.05 5.26 -25.40
N SER A 100 15.01 6.53 -24.94
CA SER A 100 16.01 7.11 -24.04
C SER A 100 15.45 8.33 -23.27
N ILE A 101 15.92 8.56 -22.03
CA ILE A 101 15.66 9.77 -21.25
C ILE A 101 17.00 10.37 -20.82
N GLU A 102 17.25 11.59 -21.28
CA GLU A 102 18.42 12.44 -21.04
C GLU A 102 17.99 13.86 -20.61
N ASP A 103 18.95 14.71 -20.22
CA ASP A 103 18.68 16.05 -19.66
C ASP A 103 17.81 16.93 -20.59
N GLU A 104 17.92 16.79 -21.92
CA GLU A 104 17.14 17.55 -22.92
C GLU A 104 15.82 16.87 -23.33
N THR A 105 15.46 15.74 -22.72
CA THR A 105 14.26 14.99 -23.10
C THR A 105 13.00 15.79 -22.75
N PRO A 106 12.13 16.09 -23.72
CA PRO A 106 10.94 16.89 -23.46
C PRO A 106 9.96 16.17 -22.54
N ILE A 107 9.29 16.91 -21.66
CA ILE A 107 8.20 16.36 -20.85
C ILE A 107 7.13 15.76 -21.79
N PRO A 108 6.69 14.51 -21.54
CA PRO A 108 5.57 13.91 -22.24
C PRO A 108 4.33 14.82 -22.31
N LEU A 109 3.82 15.06 -23.52
CA LEU A 109 2.56 15.79 -23.74
C LEU A 109 1.36 15.08 -23.10
N SER A 110 1.43 13.75 -22.96
CA SER A 110 0.42 12.92 -22.29
C SER A 110 1.05 12.12 -21.16
N GLU A 111 1.05 12.68 -19.95
CA GLU A 111 1.59 12.01 -18.76
C GLU A 111 0.95 10.65 -18.51
N SER A 112 -0.37 10.51 -18.71
CA SER A 112 -1.04 9.23 -18.48
C SER A 112 -0.52 8.12 -19.39
N ASN A 113 -0.16 8.45 -20.63
CA ASN A 113 0.34 7.46 -21.59
C ASN A 113 1.80 7.10 -21.30
N PHE A 114 2.57 8.04 -20.73
CA PHE A 114 3.93 7.79 -20.29
C PHE A 114 3.96 6.84 -19.08
N TRP A 115 3.20 7.15 -18.02
CA TRP A 115 3.18 6.36 -16.78
C TRP A 115 2.59 4.96 -16.95
N ASN A 116 1.78 4.74 -17.99
CA ASN A 116 1.22 3.43 -18.32
C ASN A 116 2.24 2.50 -19.00
N ASN A 117 3.38 3.01 -19.48
CA ASN A 117 4.42 2.19 -20.10
C ASN A 117 5.54 1.88 -19.09
N SER A 118 5.73 0.60 -18.74
CA SER A 118 6.75 0.19 -17.78
C SER A 118 8.19 0.50 -18.23
N GLU A 119 8.48 0.44 -19.54
CA GLU A 119 9.82 0.75 -20.06
C GLU A 119 10.15 2.24 -19.94
N ASN A 120 9.18 3.12 -20.20
CA ASN A 120 9.34 4.55 -19.98
C ASN A 120 9.67 4.88 -18.51
N VAL A 121 8.99 4.21 -17.57
CA VAL A 121 9.23 4.42 -16.15
C VAL A 121 10.61 3.87 -15.74
N LYS A 122 11.03 2.71 -16.26
CA LYS A 122 12.39 2.17 -16.04
C LYS A 122 13.47 3.14 -16.53
N LEU A 123 13.32 3.67 -17.74
CA LEU A 123 14.26 4.66 -18.30
C LEU A 123 14.31 5.91 -17.42
N LEU A 124 13.17 6.39 -16.93
CA LEU A 124 13.11 7.55 -16.05
C LEU A 124 13.83 7.28 -14.73
N GLN A 125 13.62 6.11 -14.13
CA GLN A 125 14.34 5.75 -12.91
C GLN A 125 15.84 5.65 -13.12
N ALA A 126 16.28 5.00 -14.20
CA ALA A 126 17.71 4.89 -14.52
C ALA A 126 18.34 6.28 -14.68
N TYR A 127 17.66 7.18 -15.38
CA TYR A 127 18.05 8.58 -15.50
C TYR A 127 18.11 9.28 -14.14
N LEU A 128 17.07 9.14 -13.30
CA LEU A 128 17.01 9.76 -11.97
C LEU A 128 18.10 9.25 -11.03
N ILE A 129 18.39 7.95 -11.04
CA ILE A 129 19.48 7.35 -10.25
C ILE A 129 20.81 7.97 -10.68
N LYS A 130 21.13 7.93 -11.98
CA LYS A 130 22.34 8.53 -12.56
C LYS A 130 22.45 10.02 -12.22
N HIS A 131 21.33 10.73 -12.25
CA HIS A 131 21.27 12.14 -11.91
C HIS A 131 21.57 12.34 -10.41
N LEU A 132 20.89 11.63 -9.51
CA LEU A 132 21.09 11.74 -8.06
C LEU A 132 22.50 11.31 -7.61
N GLU A 133 23.09 10.28 -8.22
CA GLU A 133 24.46 9.85 -7.93
C GLU A 133 25.49 10.97 -8.14
N LYS A 134 25.25 11.90 -9.08
CA LYS A 134 26.10 13.09 -9.27
C LYS A 134 25.97 14.08 -8.11
N TRP A 135 24.78 14.19 -7.50
CA TRP A 135 24.47 15.20 -6.47
C TRP A 135 24.70 14.72 -5.03
N ILE A 136 24.49 13.43 -4.75
CA ILE A 136 24.64 12.83 -3.41
C ILE A 136 25.99 13.18 -2.76
N PRO A 137 27.15 13.12 -3.45
CA PRO A 137 28.43 13.50 -2.85
C PRO A 137 28.50 14.96 -2.40
N THR A 138 27.76 15.87 -3.05
CA THR A 138 27.68 17.28 -2.65
C THR A 138 26.82 17.43 -1.39
N LEU A 139 25.68 16.74 -1.33
CA LEU A 139 24.80 16.72 -0.15
C LEU A 139 25.48 16.15 1.08
N VAL A 140 26.18 15.02 0.94
CA VAL A 140 26.90 14.38 2.04
C VAL A 140 28.06 15.26 2.52
N ARG A 141 28.71 16.03 1.62
CA ARG A 141 29.74 17.01 2.02
C ARG A 141 29.15 18.19 2.81
N GLN A 142 27.95 18.65 2.43
CA GLN A 142 27.26 19.74 3.15
C GLN A 142 26.69 19.27 4.49
N HIS A 143 26.42 17.97 4.64
CA HIS A 143 25.86 17.35 5.83
C HIS A 143 26.68 16.11 6.22
N GLU A 144 27.81 16.31 6.91
CA GLU A 144 28.80 15.24 7.18
C GLU A 144 28.23 13.98 7.86
N LYS A 145 27.13 14.10 8.60
CA LYS A 145 26.47 13.00 9.32
C LYS A 145 25.37 12.32 8.50
N LEU A 146 25.03 12.83 7.32
CA LEU A 146 23.93 12.34 6.49
C LEU A 146 24.36 11.10 5.71
N LYS A 147 23.61 10.01 5.87
CA LYS A 147 23.70 8.80 5.05
C LYS A 147 22.53 8.75 4.09
N ILE A 148 22.80 8.60 2.80
CA ILE A 148 21.79 8.43 1.76
C ILE A 148 21.88 7.00 1.24
N PHE A 149 20.77 6.27 1.32
CA PHE A 149 20.64 4.92 0.80
C PHE A 149 19.81 4.96 -0.48
N LEU A 150 20.41 4.57 -1.59
CA LEU A 150 19.73 4.32 -2.86
C LEU A 150 19.42 2.83 -2.94
N ASN A 151 18.15 2.46 -3.12
CA ASN A 151 17.86 1.10 -3.54
C ASN A 151 18.02 1.00 -5.07
N SER A 152 19.22 0.66 -5.53
CA SER A 152 19.56 0.64 -6.95
C SER A 152 19.33 -0.75 -7.60
N MET A 153 18.06 -1.14 -7.83
CA MET A 153 17.60 -2.26 -8.71
C MET A 153 18.21 -3.68 -8.45
N PRO A 154 17.59 -4.78 -8.93
CA PRO A 154 17.37 -5.98 -8.14
C PRO A 154 18.26 -7.11 -8.62
N ASN A 155 19.31 -7.43 -7.87
CA ASN A 155 19.88 -8.76 -7.99
C ASN A 155 19.12 -9.70 -7.05
N SER A 156 18.09 -10.31 -7.63
CA SER A 156 17.28 -11.43 -7.13
C SER A 156 16.08 -11.09 -6.24
N ALA A 157 14.93 -11.65 -6.65
CA ALA A 157 13.58 -11.60 -6.09
C ALA A 157 12.73 -10.35 -6.42
N ALA A 158 11.59 -10.61 -7.06
CA ALA A 158 10.55 -9.64 -7.37
C ALA A 158 9.86 -9.16 -6.08
N HIS A 159 10.38 -8.09 -5.48
CA HIS A 159 9.83 -7.49 -4.27
C HIS A 159 8.93 -6.29 -4.62
N ASP A 160 7.76 -6.21 -3.97
CA ASP A 160 6.89 -5.04 -4.04
C ASP A 160 7.60 -3.86 -3.35
N MET A 161 7.44 -2.63 -3.85
CA MET A 161 7.99 -1.43 -3.21
C MET A 161 7.54 -1.29 -1.75
N ASN A 162 6.37 -1.81 -1.41
CA ASN A 162 5.90 -1.87 -0.03
C ASN A 162 6.79 -2.80 0.83
N ASP A 163 7.22 -3.95 0.31
CA ASP A 163 8.16 -4.86 0.99
C ASP A 163 9.52 -4.18 1.22
N GLU A 164 10.04 -3.51 0.19
CA GLU A 164 11.29 -2.75 0.29
C GLU A 164 11.16 -1.67 1.37
N CYS A 165 10.05 -0.93 1.39
CA CYS A 165 9.81 0.08 2.41
C CYS A 165 9.82 -0.52 3.82
N ILE A 166 9.18 -1.68 4.03
CA ILE A 166 9.24 -2.41 5.31
C ILE A 166 10.68 -2.80 5.68
N ALA A 167 11.47 -3.29 4.73
CA ALA A 167 12.88 -3.63 4.97
C ALA A 167 13.72 -2.39 5.36
N HIS A 168 13.47 -1.24 4.73
CA HIS A 168 14.11 0.02 5.05
C HIS A 168 13.71 0.54 6.45
N ILE A 169 12.44 0.46 6.83
CA ILE A 169 11.98 0.74 8.20
C ILE A 169 12.70 -0.17 9.21
N GLN A 170 12.79 -1.47 8.92
CA GLN A 170 13.48 -2.41 9.79
C GLN A 170 14.99 -2.11 9.91
N SER A 171 15.63 -1.75 8.81
CA SER A 171 17.02 -1.30 8.79
C SER A 171 17.21 -0.03 9.62
N ALA A 172 16.33 0.98 9.46
CA ALA A 172 16.40 2.22 10.24
C ALA A 172 16.27 1.95 11.74
N THR A 173 15.27 1.17 12.15
CA THR A 173 15.06 0.86 13.57
C THR A 173 16.22 0.05 14.18
N LYS A 174 16.78 -0.93 13.46
CA LYS A 174 18.00 -1.64 13.89
C LYS A 174 19.20 -0.69 14.08
N ASN A 175 19.27 0.37 13.28
CA ASN A 175 20.28 1.44 13.39
C ASN A 175 19.88 2.55 14.38
N LYS A 176 18.96 2.27 15.32
CA LYS A 176 18.57 3.16 16.44
C LYS A 176 17.86 4.45 16.03
N TYR A 177 17.31 4.51 14.82
CA TYR A 177 16.38 5.57 14.44
C TYR A 177 15.05 5.36 15.17
N THR A 178 14.60 6.36 15.93
CA THR A 178 13.39 6.29 16.75
C THR A 178 12.20 6.96 16.09
N GLU A 179 12.42 7.69 15.00
CA GLU A 179 11.38 8.39 14.27
C GLU A 179 11.54 8.14 12.76
N ILE A 180 10.44 7.84 12.07
CA ILE A 180 10.44 7.59 10.63
C ILE A 180 9.35 8.42 9.96
N LYS A 181 9.66 9.03 8.81
CA LYS A 181 8.65 9.67 7.96
C LYS A 181 8.71 9.09 6.56
N ILE A 182 7.57 8.62 6.07
CA ILE A 182 7.40 8.01 4.76
C ILE A 182 6.56 8.94 3.89
N THR A 183 7.03 9.24 2.69
CA THR A 183 6.27 10.05 1.73
C THR A 183 5.50 9.17 0.74
N TYR A 184 4.28 9.60 0.37
CA TYR A 184 3.40 8.97 -0.62
C TYR A 184 3.09 7.48 -0.40
N ALA A 185 2.81 7.11 0.84
CA ALA A 185 2.36 5.78 1.15
C ALA A 185 0.92 5.51 0.70
N ASP A 186 0.66 4.26 0.34
CA ASP A 186 -0.67 3.73 0.05
C ASP A 186 -1.24 2.93 1.25
N CYS A 187 -2.44 2.39 1.07
CA CYS A 187 -3.10 1.58 2.11
C CYS A 187 -2.39 0.25 2.35
N ASP A 188 -1.75 -0.32 1.33
CA ASP A 188 -1.12 -1.63 1.42
C ASP A 188 0.10 -1.53 2.35
N LEU A 189 0.91 -0.49 2.17
CA LEU A 189 2.01 -0.16 3.08
C LEU A 189 1.51 0.09 4.51
N LEU A 190 0.40 0.82 4.70
CA LEU A 190 -0.11 1.08 6.06
C LEU A 190 -0.47 -0.22 6.77
N VAL A 191 -1.13 -1.15 6.07
CA VAL A 191 -1.50 -2.46 6.63
C VAL A 191 -0.25 -3.23 7.06
N MET A 192 0.80 -3.24 6.23
CA MET A 192 2.06 -3.89 6.56
C MET A 192 2.77 -3.22 7.74
N VAL A 193 2.83 -1.89 7.78
CA VAL A 193 3.46 -1.15 8.90
C VAL A 193 2.73 -1.42 10.21
N MET A 194 1.39 -1.43 10.20
CA MET A 194 0.59 -1.75 11.39
C MET A 194 0.81 -3.19 11.86
N TYR A 195 0.90 -4.14 10.92
CA TYR A 195 1.18 -5.54 11.20
C TYR A 195 2.56 -5.73 11.84
N PHE A 196 3.61 -5.15 11.26
CA PHE A 196 4.98 -5.28 11.74
C PHE A 196 5.37 -4.32 12.88
N TRP A 197 4.47 -3.43 13.31
CA TRP A 197 4.78 -2.39 14.30
C TRP A 197 5.51 -2.88 15.55
N LYS A 198 5.08 -4.02 16.11
CA LYS A 198 5.69 -4.58 17.33
C LYS A 198 7.19 -4.86 17.13
N ASN A 199 7.57 -5.34 15.95
CA ASN A 199 8.96 -5.62 15.63
C ASN A 199 9.78 -4.32 15.56
N PHE A 200 9.19 -3.24 15.03
CA PHE A 200 9.83 -1.93 14.97
C PHE A 200 9.96 -1.29 16.35
N GLU A 201 8.90 -1.40 17.16
CA GLU A 201 8.84 -0.90 18.54
C GLU A 201 9.89 -1.57 19.43
N ILE A 202 10.05 -2.90 19.34
CA ILE A 202 11.12 -3.64 20.04
C ILE A 202 12.51 -3.11 19.66
N ASN A 203 12.70 -2.66 18.42
CA ASN A 203 13.96 -2.07 17.95
C ASN A 203 14.10 -0.58 18.34
N GLY A 204 13.12 0.01 19.02
CA GLY A 204 13.17 1.38 19.56
C GLY A 204 12.42 2.42 18.74
N LEU A 205 11.61 2.03 17.75
CA LEU A 205 10.75 2.98 17.03
C LEU A 205 9.72 3.59 17.98
N LYS A 206 9.61 4.92 17.98
CA LYS A 206 8.65 5.68 18.81
C LYS A 206 7.55 6.32 17.97
N LYS A 207 7.90 6.89 16.81
CA LYS A 207 6.96 7.62 15.96
C LYS A 207 7.15 7.25 14.50
N LEU A 208 6.05 7.16 13.75
CA LEU A 208 6.10 6.93 12.32
C LEU A 208 4.98 7.71 11.63
N TRP A 209 5.35 8.58 10.70
CA TRP A 209 4.39 9.34 9.91
C TRP A 209 4.35 8.86 8.48
N MET A 210 3.13 8.67 7.95
CA MET A 210 2.90 8.34 6.55
C MET A 210 2.15 9.46 5.87
N GLU A 211 2.73 10.04 4.84
CA GLU A 211 2.01 10.95 3.95
C GLU A 211 1.22 10.14 2.92
N TYR A 212 -0.06 10.44 2.74
CA TYR A 212 -0.89 9.82 1.72
C TYR A 212 -1.68 10.87 0.93
N LYS A 213 -1.96 10.57 -0.33
CA LYS A 213 -2.76 11.45 -1.19
C LYS A 213 -4.25 11.26 -0.91
N CYS A 214 -4.96 12.37 -0.71
CA CYS A 214 -6.41 12.43 -0.57
C CYS A 214 -6.96 13.48 -1.53
N GLY A 215 -7.36 13.05 -2.73
CA GLY A 215 -7.75 13.95 -3.81
C GLY A 215 -6.58 14.83 -4.23
N ARG A 216 -6.76 16.16 -4.18
CA ARG A 216 -5.71 17.16 -4.48
C ARG A 216 -4.83 17.52 -3.28
N SER A 217 -5.14 16.98 -2.09
CA SER A 217 -4.43 17.28 -0.85
C SER A 217 -3.52 16.13 -0.42
N THR A 218 -2.45 16.45 0.30
CA THR A 218 -1.63 15.45 1.01
C THR A 218 -2.00 15.51 2.48
N LYS A 219 -2.21 14.35 3.10
CA LYS A 219 -2.51 14.22 4.53
C LYS A 219 -1.42 13.40 5.19
N ILE A 220 -1.14 13.69 6.46
CA ILE A 220 -0.18 12.95 7.28
C ILE A 220 -0.94 12.06 8.26
N ILE A 221 -0.47 10.84 8.45
CA ILE A 221 -0.99 9.89 9.43
C ILE A 221 0.11 9.57 10.45
N PRO A 222 -0.11 9.88 11.74
CA PRO A 222 0.72 9.35 12.82
C PRO A 222 0.34 7.89 13.08
N VAL A 223 1.15 6.96 12.59
CA VAL A 223 0.85 5.52 12.63
C VAL A 223 0.94 4.98 14.05
N GLU A 224 1.81 5.53 14.89
CA GLU A 224 1.89 5.19 16.31
C GLU A 224 0.54 5.39 17.02
N ILE A 225 -0.19 6.46 16.67
CA ILE A 225 -1.50 6.74 17.25
C ILE A 225 -2.52 5.71 16.74
N LEU A 226 -2.49 5.38 15.44
CA LEU A 226 -3.36 4.32 14.91
C LEU A 226 -3.11 3.00 15.65
N VAL A 227 -1.84 2.60 15.78
CA VAL A 227 -1.47 1.34 16.43
C VAL A 227 -1.90 1.29 17.90
N GLN A 228 -1.82 2.40 18.64
CA GLN A 228 -2.31 2.46 20.02
C GLN A 228 -3.84 2.28 20.13
N ASN A 229 -4.59 2.67 19.10
CA ASN A 229 -6.05 2.55 19.08
C ASN A 229 -6.55 1.15 18.61
N TYR A 230 -5.66 0.33 18.04
CA TYR A 230 -5.99 -1.02 17.56
C TYR A 230 -5.12 -2.08 18.25
N ASN A 231 -5.75 -3.01 18.96
CA ASN A 231 -5.03 -4.06 19.69
C ASN A 231 -4.18 -4.96 18.76
N GLN A 232 -3.21 -5.67 19.34
CA GLN A 232 -2.28 -6.50 18.58
C GLN A 232 -3.00 -7.56 17.74
N SER A 233 -4.00 -8.24 18.30
CA SER A 233 -4.76 -9.28 17.59
C SER A 233 -5.41 -8.73 16.32
N PHE A 234 -6.02 -7.53 16.37
CA PHE A 234 -6.66 -6.93 15.21
C PHE A 234 -5.63 -6.61 14.11
N ARG A 235 -4.45 -6.12 14.52
CA ARG A 235 -3.36 -5.82 13.59
C ARG A 235 -2.82 -7.09 12.91
N GLN A 236 -2.83 -8.23 13.59
CA GLN A 236 -2.41 -9.52 13.02
C GLN A 236 -3.35 -10.01 11.92
N VAL A 237 -4.65 -9.77 12.03
CA VAL A 237 -5.63 -10.17 11.01
C VAL A 237 -5.83 -9.13 9.92
N LEU A 238 -5.24 -7.94 10.06
CA LEU A 238 -5.44 -6.82 9.13
C LEU A 238 -4.98 -7.13 7.69
N PRO A 239 -3.84 -7.81 7.45
CA PRO A 239 -3.45 -8.23 6.09
C PRO A 239 -4.48 -9.15 5.44
N ALA A 240 -4.92 -10.20 6.14
CA ALA A 240 -5.94 -11.13 5.66
C ALA A 240 -7.27 -10.40 5.38
N MET A 241 -7.70 -9.55 6.31
CA MET A 241 -8.89 -8.72 6.16
C MET A 241 -8.81 -7.84 4.91
N HIS A 242 -7.65 -7.23 4.67
CA HIS A 242 -7.42 -6.33 3.56
C HIS A 242 -7.39 -7.06 2.22
N PHE A 243 -6.67 -8.18 2.15
CA PHE A 243 -6.58 -9.08 0.99
C PHE A 243 -7.95 -9.60 0.56
N LEU A 244 -8.71 -10.20 1.49
CA LEU A 244 -10.00 -10.84 1.22
C LEU A 244 -11.11 -9.85 0.83
N THR A 245 -10.96 -8.56 1.17
CA THR A 245 -11.98 -7.53 0.88
C THR A 245 -11.59 -6.59 -0.26
N GLY A 246 -10.49 -6.90 -0.96
CA GLY A 246 -10.04 -6.18 -2.13
C GLY A 246 -8.84 -5.29 -1.86
N LEU A 247 -7.80 -5.50 -2.64
CA LEU A 247 -6.63 -4.64 -2.81
C LEU A 247 -6.42 -4.44 -4.32
N PHE A 248 -5.26 -3.94 -4.76
CA PHE A 248 -5.07 -3.65 -6.20
C PHE A 248 -5.23 -4.88 -7.10
N TYR A 249 -4.78 -6.06 -6.65
CA TYR A 249 -4.76 -7.32 -7.39
C TYR A 249 -5.87 -8.32 -7.01
N THR A 250 -6.81 -7.94 -6.12
CA THR A 250 -7.94 -8.79 -5.73
C THR A 250 -9.26 -8.05 -5.88
N SER A 251 -10.31 -8.83 -6.12
CA SER A 251 -11.66 -8.30 -6.26
C SER A 251 -12.16 -7.60 -5.00
N LYS A 252 -12.87 -6.48 -5.18
CA LYS A 252 -13.47 -5.76 -4.07
C LYS A 252 -14.67 -6.53 -3.52
N ILE A 253 -14.63 -6.88 -2.23
CA ILE A 253 -15.77 -7.47 -1.52
C ILE A 253 -16.27 -6.55 -0.42
N GLY A 254 -17.46 -5.99 -0.64
CA GLY A 254 -18.11 -5.07 0.29
C GLY A 254 -17.35 -3.75 0.47
N THR A 255 -17.41 -3.19 1.68
CA THR A 255 -16.68 -1.95 2.03
C THR A 255 -15.71 -2.23 3.17
N LYS A 256 -14.60 -1.48 3.24
CA LYS A 256 -13.62 -1.61 4.34
C LYS A 256 -14.24 -1.34 5.71
N LEU A 257 -15.25 -0.47 5.80
CA LEU A 257 -16.06 -0.29 7.01
C LEU A 257 -16.75 -1.60 7.42
N LYS A 258 -17.45 -2.25 6.49
CA LYS A 258 -18.11 -3.54 6.78
C LYS A 258 -17.12 -4.65 7.10
N ALA A 259 -15.93 -4.62 6.48
CA ALA A 259 -14.83 -5.53 6.79
C ALA A 259 -14.40 -5.41 8.26
N ILE A 260 -14.17 -4.18 8.73
CA ILE A 260 -13.82 -3.89 10.13
C ILE A 260 -14.96 -4.31 11.08
N GLU A 261 -16.22 -4.12 10.69
CA GLU A 261 -17.40 -4.50 11.50
C GLU A 261 -17.70 -6.01 11.51
N ALA A 262 -17.14 -6.80 10.58
CA ALA A 262 -17.49 -8.21 10.38
C ALA A 262 -16.82 -9.18 11.38
N ASN A 263 -16.22 -8.66 12.45
CA ASN A 263 -15.52 -9.46 13.47
C ASN A 263 -14.40 -10.32 12.87
N SER A 264 -13.46 -9.68 12.17
CA SER A 264 -12.32 -10.33 11.51
C SER A 264 -11.54 -11.26 12.44
N LEU A 265 -11.34 -10.87 13.70
CA LEU A 265 -10.66 -11.69 14.72
C LEU A 265 -11.24 -13.09 14.83
N LYS A 266 -12.57 -13.21 14.92
CA LYS A 266 -13.22 -14.51 15.09
C LYS A 266 -12.92 -15.50 13.95
N TYR A 267 -12.74 -15.00 12.73
CA TYR A 267 -12.67 -15.84 11.54
C TYR A 267 -11.29 -15.91 10.91
N LEU A 268 -10.43 -14.91 11.15
CA LEU A 268 -9.16 -14.74 10.44
C LEU A 268 -7.94 -14.84 11.36
N GLU A 269 -8.10 -15.10 12.66
CA GLU A 269 -6.98 -15.20 13.62
C GLU A 269 -5.91 -16.22 13.19
N ASN A 270 -6.33 -17.33 12.58
CA ASN A 270 -5.44 -18.39 12.08
C ASN A 270 -5.25 -18.35 10.56
N PHE A 271 -5.69 -17.29 9.88
CA PHE A 271 -5.57 -17.20 8.44
C PHE A 271 -4.11 -16.92 8.04
N ALA A 272 -3.53 -17.84 7.26
CA ALA A 272 -2.18 -17.70 6.70
C ALA A 272 -1.02 -17.58 7.73
N THR A 273 -1.16 -18.11 8.95
CA THR A 273 -0.17 -17.93 10.03
C THR A 273 0.87 -19.07 10.18
N ASP A 274 0.58 -20.31 9.76
CA ASP A 274 1.57 -21.45 9.75
C ASP A 274 1.15 -22.62 8.83
N VAL A 275 1.76 -22.70 7.63
CA VAL A 275 1.41 -23.63 6.53
C VAL A 275 1.48 -25.11 6.92
N GLN A 276 2.27 -25.48 7.94
CA GLN A 276 2.53 -26.89 8.25
C GLN A 276 1.44 -27.59 9.08
N GLN A 277 0.44 -26.86 9.59
CA GLN A 277 -0.65 -27.41 10.42
C GLN A 277 -2.05 -27.08 9.91
N TRP A 278 -2.20 -26.67 8.65
CA TRP A 278 -3.49 -26.23 8.13
C TRP A 278 -4.47 -27.38 7.89
N ASP A 279 -5.58 -27.36 8.62
CA ASP A 279 -6.84 -27.82 8.03
C ASP A 279 -7.31 -26.73 7.06
N LEU A 280 -6.85 -26.84 5.81
CA LEU A 280 -7.21 -25.92 4.73
C LEU A 280 -8.73 -25.79 4.59
N GLY A 281 -9.48 -26.87 4.84
CA GLY A 281 -10.94 -26.87 4.76
C GLY A 281 -11.57 -25.93 5.78
N ASP A 282 -11.07 -25.92 7.02
CA ASP A 282 -11.61 -25.05 8.07
C ASP A 282 -11.20 -23.58 7.90
N ILE A 283 -10.00 -23.32 7.41
CA ILE A 283 -9.55 -21.94 7.07
C ILE A 283 -10.41 -21.37 5.94
N LEU A 284 -10.62 -22.14 4.87
CA LEU A 284 -11.45 -21.71 3.74
C LEU A 284 -12.89 -21.43 4.19
N LYS A 285 -13.49 -22.30 5.02
CA LYS A 285 -14.83 -22.08 5.59
C LYS A 285 -14.89 -20.82 6.44
N ALA A 286 -13.88 -20.58 7.29
CA ALA A 286 -13.84 -19.41 8.15
C ALA A 286 -13.69 -18.11 7.34
N ALA A 287 -12.81 -18.10 6.33
CA ALA A 287 -12.63 -17.00 5.41
C ALA A 287 -13.89 -16.73 4.57
N GLU A 288 -14.52 -17.76 4.03
CA GLU A 288 -15.80 -17.64 3.31
C GLU A 288 -16.87 -17.04 4.22
N THR A 289 -17.00 -17.56 5.44
CA THR A 289 -17.96 -17.05 6.43
C THR A 289 -17.71 -15.58 6.71
N TYR A 290 -16.46 -15.19 6.93
CA TYR A 290 -16.08 -13.79 7.12
C TYR A 290 -16.51 -12.92 5.94
N ILE A 291 -16.18 -13.30 4.71
CA ILE A 291 -16.54 -12.54 3.51
C ILE A 291 -18.07 -12.43 3.37
N VAL A 292 -18.82 -13.50 3.66
CA VAL A 292 -20.29 -13.45 3.70
C VAL A 292 -20.79 -12.46 4.75
N ARG A 293 -20.14 -12.37 5.93
CA ARG A 293 -20.49 -11.34 6.95
C ARG A 293 -20.24 -9.92 6.47
N VAL A 294 -19.17 -9.70 5.70
CA VAL A 294 -18.88 -8.40 5.08
C VAL A 294 -20.00 -7.99 4.11
N LEU A 295 -20.53 -8.93 3.33
CA LEU A 295 -21.60 -8.66 2.37
C LEU A 295 -23.00 -8.61 3.00
N TYR A 296 -23.26 -9.51 3.94
CA TYR A 296 -24.60 -9.84 4.42
C TYR A 296 -24.63 -10.12 5.93
N LYS A 297 -25.21 -9.17 6.68
CA LYS A 297 -25.21 -9.20 8.16
C LYS A 297 -26.08 -10.30 8.79
N LYS A 298 -26.88 -11.08 8.04
CA LYS A 298 -27.75 -12.11 8.63
C LYS A 298 -26.94 -13.30 9.15
N LYS A 299 -26.97 -13.52 10.46
CA LYS A 299 -26.22 -14.58 11.18
C LYS A 299 -26.42 -15.99 10.63
N THR A 300 -27.55 -16.30 10.02
CA THR A 300 -27.84 -17.65 9.48
C THR A 300 -27.21 -17.94 8.11
N CYS A 301 -26.68 -16.92 7.44
CA CYS A 301 -26.01 -17.04 6.15
C CYS A 301 -24.50 -17.08 6.35
N GLU A 302 -23.88 -18.21 6.06
CA GLU A 302 -22.45 -18.45 6.33
C GLU A 302 -21.64 -18.81 5.07
N THR A 303 -22.30 -19.18 3.99
CA THR A 303 -21.64 -19.55 2.73
C THR A 303 -22.22 -18.75 1.58
N PHE A 304 -21.45 -18.60 0.51
CA PHE A 304 -21.88 -17.96 -0.73
C PHE A 304 -23.05 -18.72 -1.37
N ASN A 305 -23.09 -20.05 -1.28
CA ASN A 305 -24.25 -20.84 -1.70
C ASN A 305 -25.52 -20.46 -0.92
N LYS A 306 -25.46 -20.32 0.42
CA LYS A 306 -26.59 -19.85 1.23
C LYS A 306 -26.95 -18.39 0.89
N LEU A 307 -25.96 -17.55 0.59
CA LEU A 307 -26.15 -16.16 0.21
C LEU A 307 -26.92 -16.05 -1.12
N ARG A 308 -26.52 -16.81 -2.14
CA ARG A 308 -27.20 -16.90 -3.44
C ARG A 308 -28.68 -17.23 -3.26
N VAL A 309 -28.98 -18.30 -2.52
CA VAL A 309 -30.36 -18.72 -2.23
C VAL A 309 -31.12 -17.63 -1.48
N SER A 310 -30.51 -17.00 -0.47
CA SER A 310 -31.15 -15.95 0.31
C SER A 310 -31.45 -14.70 -0.53
N LEU A 311 -30.57 -14.31 -1.45
CA LEU A 311 -30.75 -13.14 -2.30
C LEU A 311 -31.85 -13.39 -3.34
N PHE A 312 -31.80 -14.55 -4.00
CA PHE A 312 -32.82 -14.97 -4.96
C PHE A 312 -34.22 -15.06 -4.33
N LYS A 313 -34.36 -15.78 -3.21
CA LYS A 313 -35.65 -15.91 -2.49
C LYS A 313 -36.19 -14.58 -1.96
N SER A 314 -35.32 -13.61 -1.67
CA SER A 314 -35.73 -12.29 -1.18
C SER A 314 -36.19 -11.33 -2.29
N GLY A 315 -36.10 -11.73 -3.56
CA GLY A 315 -36.41 -10.87 -4.71
C GLY A 315 -35.41 -9.72 -4.92
N LYS A 316 -34.30 -9.68 -4.16
CA LYS A 316 -33.24 -8.67 -4.31
C LYS A 316 -32.42 -8.85 -5.58
N ILE A 317 -32.36 -10.08 -6.08
CA ILE A 317 -31.74 -10.44 -7.35
C ILE A 317 -32.76 -11.31 -8.07
N THR A 318 -33.18 -10.84 -9.24
CA THR A 318 -34.16 -11.53 -10.10
C THR A 318 -33.52 -12.14 -11.34
N VAL A 319 -32.28 -11.75 -11.66
CA VAL A 319 -31.51 -12.23 -12.82
C VAL A 319 -30.37 -13.13 -12.34
N ILE A 320 -30.21 -14.31 -12.94
CA ILE A 320 -29.20 -15.30 -12.54
C ILE A 320 -27.78 -14.75 -12.68
N THR A 321 -27.51 -13.94 -13.71
CA THR A 321 -26.20 -13.32 -13.96
C THR A 321 -25.79 -12.29 -12.92
N GLU A 322 -26.71 -11.83 -12.08
CA GLU A 322 -26.44 -10.89 -10.99
C GLU A 322 -26.15 -11.60 -9.66
N LEU A 323 -26.29 -12.93 -9.59
CA LEU A 323 -26.01 -13.69 -8.38
C LEU A 323 -24.51 -13.65 -8.02
N PRO A 324 -24.15 -13.55 -6.73
CA PRO A 324 -22.76 -13.64 -6.31
C PRO A 324 -22.17 -15.03 -6.61
N PRO A 325 -20.85 -15.23 -6.65
CA PRO A 325 -20.24 -16.52 -6.95
C PRO A 325 -20.71 -17.62 -5.99
N CYS A 326 -20.55 -18.88 -6.38
CA CYS A 326 -20.78 -20.02 -5.49
C CYS A 326 -19.59 -20.21 -4.52
N SER A 327 -19.74 -21.11 -3.55
CA SER A 327 -18.68 -21.41 -2.58
C SER A 327 -17.41 -22.00 -3.21
N GLU A 328 -17.54 -22.69 -4.34
CA GLU A 328 -16.40 -23.22 -5.09
C GLU A 328 -15.65 -22.10 -5.82
N GLU A 329 -16.37 -21.20 -6.50
CA GLU A 329 -15.80 -20.05 -7.21
C GLU A 329 -15.10 -19.06 -6.25
N ILE A 330 -15.65 -18.81 -5.06
CA ILE A 330 -15.02 -17.90 -4.10
C ILE A 330 -13.74 -18.46 -3.50
N THR A 331 -13.52 -19.78 -3.54
CA THR A 331 -12.29 -20.41 -3.05
C THR A 331 -11.07 -19.97 -3.88
N TYR A 332 -11.24 -19.57 -5.14
CA TYR A 332 -10.16 -19.02 -5.95
C TYR A 332 -9.79 -17.56 -5.58
N HIS A 333 -10.70 -16.86 -4.89
CA HIS A 333 -10.44 -15.51 -4.38
C HIS A 333 -9.78 -15.53 -2.99
N ILE A 334 -10.10 -16.55 -2.19
CA ILE A 334 -9.52 -16.79 -0.85
C ILE A 334 -8.14 -17.39 -1.00
#